data_AF-A0A8B5XBM4-F1
#
_entry.id   AF-A0A8B5XBM4-F1
#
_cell.length_a   1.000
_cell.length_b   1.000
_cell.length_c   1.000
_cell.angle_alpha   90.00
_cell.angle_beta   90.00
_cell.angle_gamma   90.00
#
_symmetry.space_group_name_H-M   'P 1'
#
loop_
_entity.id
_entity.type
_entity.pdbx_description
1 polymer ?
#
loop_
_entity_poly.entity_id
_entity_poly.type
_entity_poly.pdbx_seq_one_letter_code
_entity_poly.pdbx_strand_id
1 'polypeptide(L)'
;NHPYGHRRFETITSLGIALFLLLALQQILQGAWNRWQSGDSPEIGPIAFVVMIVALGISITVTLWERRAGRRLNSSILLADARHTASDVMISLSVLLGLVLIQLGYPSADLFLALVIAGAIAWAAWQIIRDAALSLSDVAVHSADDIDRAARQVEGVQGVHNIRTRGGEGMTWVDMHIQVDPGMAVDAAHEISSSVAAKVEQEVGEPADVTVHIEPATDEHLRPRRNYHPDDE
;
A
#
# COMPACT_ATOMS: atom_id res chain seq x y z
N ASN A 1 -21.54 12.25 1.29
CA ASN A 1 -21.62 12.12 2.77
C ASN A 1 -20.86 10.89 3.25
N HIS A 2 -19.53 10.96 3.35
CA HIS A 2 -18.67 9.88 3.87
C HIS A 2 -17.67 10.49 4.88
N PRO A 3 -17.96 10.47 6.19
CA PRO A 3 -17.21 11.23 7.20
C PRO A 3 -15.77 10.75 7.40
N TYR A 4 -15.51 9.46 7.17
CA TYR A 4 -14.16 8.87 7.20
C TYR A 4 -13.46 8.86 5.82
N GLY A 5 -14.01 9.59 4.84
CA GLY A 5 -13.47 9.69 3.48
C GLY A 5 -13.83 8.51 2.56
N HIS A 6 -13.14 8.45 1.41
CA HIS A 6 -13.43 7.49 0.33
C HIS A 6 -12.40 6.38 0.19
N ARG A 7 -11.45 6.23 1.13
CA ARG A 7 -10.31 5.32 0.98
C ARG A 7 -10.67 3.85 0.84
N ARG A 8 -11.77 3.42 1.46
CA ARG A 8 -12.28 2.06 1.25
C ARG A 8 -12.69 1.81 -0.21
N PHE A 9 -13.12 2.85 -0.95
CA PHE A 9 -13.36 2.72 -2.39
C PHE A 9 -12.06 2.54 -3.16
N GLU A 10 -10.96 3.18 -2.77
CA GLU A 10 -9.65 2.96 -3.39
C GLU A 10 -9.20 1.51 -3.24
N THR A 11 -9.40 0.92 -2.05
CA THR A 11 -9.14 -0.51 -1.81
C THR A 11 -10.02 -1.42 -2.69
N ILE A 12 -11.30 -1.07 -2.88
CA ILE A 12 -12.19 -1.83 -3.78
C ILE A 12 -11.76 -1.66 -5.24
N THR A 13 -11.34 -0.46 -5.65
CA THR A 13 -10.82 -0.19 -6.99
C THR A 13 -9.54 -0.98 -7.26
N SER A 14 -8.62 -1.05 -6.29
CA SER A 14 -7.39 -1.83 -6.43
C SER A 14 -7.69 -3.34 -6.57
N LEU A 15 -8.66 -3.88 -5.82
CA LEU A 15 -9.14 -5.25 -6.02
C LEU A 15 -9.75 -5.45 -7.41
N GLY A 16 -10.47 -4.45 -7.95
CA GLY A 16 -10.94 -4.47 -9.34
C GLY A 16 -9.80 -4.54 -10.36
N ILE A 17 -8.74 -3.76 -10.14
CA ILE A 17 -7.52 -3.82 -10.97
C ILE A 17 -6.87 -5.20 -10.88
N ALA A 18 -6.73 -5.75 -9.68
CA ALA A 18 -6.18 -7.10 -9.49
C ALA A 18 -7.02 -8.17 -10.22
N LEU A 19 -8.35 -8.05 -10.21
CA LEU A 19 -9.23 -8.93 -10.97
C LEU A 19 -8.95 -8.86 -12.48
N PHE A 20 -8.81 -7.66 -13.05
CA PHE A 20 -8.45 -7.50 -14.46
C PHE A 20 -7.06 -8.07 -14.79
N LEU A 21 -6.09 -7.92 -13.89
CA LEU A 21 -4.77 -8.54 -14.04
C LEU A 21 -4.86 -10.07 -14.05
N LEU A 22 -5.68 -10.67 -13.19
CA LEU A 22 -5.90 -12.12 -13.18
C LEU A 22 -6.59 -12.62 -14.45
N LEU A 23 -7.54 -11.86 -15.00
CA LEU A 23 -8.16 -12.18 -16.29
C LEU A 23 -7.16 -12.09 -17.45
N ALA A 24 -6.29 -11.07 -17.45
CA ALA A 24 -5.21 -10.94 -18.42
C ALA A 24 -4.20 -12.11 -18.30
N LEU A 25 -3.82 -12.47 -17.08
CA LEU A 25 -2.98 -13.62 -16.78
C LEU A 25 -3.58 -14.91 -17.33
N GLN A 26 -4.87 -15.14 -17.11
CA GLN A 26 -5.59 -16.30 -17.64
C GLN A 26 -5.53 -16.33 -19.18
N GLN A 27 -5.78 -15.21 -19.86
CA GLN A 27 -5.70 -15.13 -21.32
C GLN A 27 -4.28 -15.43 -21.84
N ILE A 28 -3.25 -14.90 -21.19
CA ILE A 28 -1.85 -15.13 -21.58
C ILE A 28 -1.49 -16.62 -21.44
N LEU A 29 -1.83 -17.24 -20.30
CA LEU A 29 -1.56 -18.64 -20.06
C LEU A 29 -2.34 -19.55 -21.02
N GLN A 30 -3.62 -19.26 -21.26
CA GLN A 30 -4.44 -20.02 -22.20
C GLN A 30 -3.92 -19.86 -23.64
N GLY A 31 -3.50 -18.67 -24.03
CA GLY A 31 -2.87 -18.42 -25.33
C GLY A 31 -1.55 -19.19 -25.49
N ALA A 32 -0.68 -19.16 -24.47
CA ALA A 32 0.58 -19.89 -24.49
C ALA A 32 0.37 -21.42 -24.56
N TRP A 33 -0.61 -21.93 -23.81
CA TRP A 33 -0.99 -23.35 -23.81
C TRP A 33 -1.54 -23.79 -25.17
N ASN A 34 -2.43 -23.00 -25.78
CA ASN A 34 -2.98 -23.30 -27.10
C ASN A 34 -1.89 -23.32 -28.17
N ARG A 35 -0.95 -22.36 -28.16
CA ARG A 35 0.19 -22.33 -29.09
C ARG A 35 1.11 -23.53 -28.91
N TRP A 36 1.33 -23.95 -27.66
CA TRP A 36 2.11 -25.15 -27.39
C TRP A 36 1.45 -26.42 -27.95
N GLN A 37 0.12 -26.52 -27.94
CA GLN A 37 -0.60 -27.65 -28.52
C GLN A 37 -0.71 -27.59 -30.05
N SER A 38 -0.93 -26.42 -30.65
CA SER A 38 -1.10 -26.29 -32.10
C SER A 38 0.22 -26.23 -32.86
N GLY A 39 1.33 -25.88 -32.19
CA GLY A 39 2.63 -25.65 -32.81
C GLY A 39 2.70 -24.33 -33.59
N ASP A 40 1.67 -23.48 -33.52
CA ASP A 40 1.63 -22.20 -34.21
C ASP A 40 2.53 -21.18 -33.50
N SER A 41 3.31 -20.44 -34.29
CA SER A 41 4.06 -19.29 -33.79
C SER A 41 3.15 -18.07 -33.71
N PRO A 42 3.32 -17.19 -32.70
CA PRO A 42 2.54 -15.97 -32.63
C PRO A 42 2.81 -15.08 -33.84
N GLU A 43 1.80 -14.83 -34.66
CA GLU A 43 1.84 -13.75 -35.65
C GLU A 43 1.66 -12.42 -34.93
N ILE A 44 2.76 -11.88 -34.42
CA ILE A 44 2.77 -10.50 -33.93
C ILE A 44 2.72 -9.61 -35.15
N GLY A 45 1.53 -9.14 -35.47
CA GLY A 45 1.32 -8.19 -36.55
C GLY A 45 2.22 -6.96 -36.36
N PRO A 46 2.79 -6.39 -37.44
CA PRO A 46 3.66 -5.20 -37.38
C PRO A 46 3.06 -4.05 -36.57
N ILE A 47 1.73 -3.94 -36.56
CA ILE A 47 0.97 -2.93 -35.81
C ILE A 47 1.16 -3.09 -34.30
N ALA A 48 1.10 -4.31 -33.75
CA ALA A 48 1.26 -4.53 -32.32
C ALA A 48 2.68 -4.16 -31.84
N PHE A 49 3.68 -4.44 -32.69
CA PHE A 49 5.07 -4.07 -32.41
C PHE A 49 5.28 -2.55 -32.41
N VAL A 50 4.69 -1.84 -33.38
CA VAL A 50 4.72 -0.37 -33.43
C VAL A 50 4.02 0.24 -32.22
N VAL A 51 2.84 -0.25 -31.84
CA VAL A 51 2.10 0.23 -30.67
C VAL A 51 2.92 0.07 -29.39
N MET A 52 3.58 -1.07 -29.21
CA MET A 52 4.43 -1.34 -28.04
C MET A 52 5.66 -0.42 -28.00
N ILE A 53 6.31 -0.16 -29.13
CA ILE A 53 7.43 0.80 -29.19
C ILE A 53 6.96 2.21 -28.84
N VAL A 54 5.81 2.64 -29.38
CA VAL A 54 5.24 3.96 -29.07
C VAL A 54 4.89 4.06 -27.59
N ALA A 55 4.22 3.04 -27.01
CA ALA A 55 3.89 3.00 -25.59
C ALA A 55 5.14 3.07 -24.71
N LEU A 56 6.19 2.29 -25.03
CA LEU A 56 7.46 2.32 -24.32
C LEU A 56 8.12 3.71 -24.40
N GLY A 57 8.10 4.34 -25.57
CA GLY A 57 8.61 5.70 -25.75
C GLY A 57 7.87 6.75 -24.92
N ILE A 58 6.54 6.61 -24.81
CA ILE A 58 5.71 7.46 -23.94
C ILE A 58 6.10 7.24 -22.48
N SER A 59 6.13 6.00 -22.00
CA SER A 59 6.47 5.70 -20.59
C SER A 59 7.87 6.17 -20.20
N ILE A 60 8.86 6.04 -21.09
CA ILE A 60 10.21 6.60 -20.88
C ILE A 60 10.16 8.12 -20.77
N THR A 61 9.42 8.78 -21.67
CA THR A 61 9.30 10.25 -21.68
C THR A 61 8.65 10.76 -20.40
N VAL A 62 7.55 10.12 -19.98
CA VAL A 62 6.85 10.41 -18.73
C VAL A 62 7.78 10.22 -17.53
N THR A 63 8.44 9.07 -17.42
CA THR A 63 9.41 8.78 -16.36
C THR A 63 10.51 9.84 -16.25
N LEU A 64 11.07 10.28 -17.37
CA LEU A 64 12.11 11.30 -17.39
C LEU A 64 11.57 12.67 -16.98
N TRP A 65 10.36 13.01 -17.42
CA TRP A 65 9.69 14.25 -17.06
C TRP A 65 9.37 14.31 -15.57
N GLU A 66 8.76 13.26 -15.01
CA GLU A 66 8.41 13.16 -13.59
C GLU A 66 9.66 13.18 -12.70
N ARG A 67 10.73 12.44 -13.06
CA ARG A 67 12.00 12.53 -12.31
C ARG A 67 12.57 13.94 -12.31
N ARG A 68 12.47 14.65 -13.43
CA ARG A 68 12.99 16.02 -13.55
C ARG A 68 12.12 17.00 -12.77
N ALA A 69 10.80 16.86 -12.84
CA ALA A 69 9.85 17.67 -12.08
C ALA A 69 9.97 17.41 -10.56
N GLY A 70 10.02 16.15 -10.15
CA GLY A 70 10.20 15.74 -8.75
C GLY A 70 11.47 16.30 -8.13
N ARG A 71 12.61 16.28 -8.85
CA ARG A 71 13.85 16.92 -8.39
C ARG A 71 13.79 18.45 -8.35
N ARG A 72 13.12 19.09 -9.32
CA ARG A 72 12.99 20.55 -9.36
C ARG A 72 12.08 21.09 -8.26
N LEU A 73 11.03 20.33 -7.94
CA LEU A 73 10.00 20.70 -6.98
C LEU A 73 10.26 20.12 -5.59
N ASN A 74 11.36 19.37 -5.39
CA ASN A 74 11.63 18.59 -4.18
C ASN A 74 10.43 17.75 -3.72
N SER A 75 9.71 17.15 -4.68
CA SER A 75 8.51 16.37 -4.41
C SER A 75 8.84 14.88 -4.34
N SER A 76 8.64 14.29 -3.16
CA SER A 76 8.77 12.84 -2.93
C SER A 76 7.75 12.03 -3.73
N ILE A 77 6.52 12.54 -3.87
CA ILE A 77 5.42 11.90 -4.60
C ILE A 77 5.77 11.73 -6.08
N LEU A 78 6.17 12.82 -6.76
CA LEU A 78 6.62 12.77 -8.16
C LEU A 78 7.82 11.85 -8.35
N LEU A 79 8.72 11.77 -7.36
CA LEU A 79 9.87 10.89 -7.43
C LEU A 79 9.50 9.41 -7.25
N ALA A 80 8.48 9.12 -6.43
CA ALA A 80 7.93 7.79 -6.22
C ALA A 80 7.20 7.29 -7.48
N ASP A 81 6.34 8.13 -8.05
CA ASP A 81 5.62 7.84 -9.30
C ASP A 81 6.60 7.52 -10.43
N ALA A 82 7.64 8.34 -10.59
CA ALA A 82 8.66 8.11 -11.59
C ALA A 82 9.56 6.87 -11.35
N ARG A 83 9.55 6.28 -10.14
CA ARG A 83 10.18 4.97 -9.89
C ARG A 83 9.23 3.83 -10.27
N HIS A 84 7.94 4.02 -10.02
CA HIS A 84 6.89 3.09 -10.43
C HIS A 84 6.85 2.96 -11.96
N THR A 85 6.68 4.07 -12.69
CA THR A 85 6.66 4.07 -14.16
C THR A 85 7.97 3.55 -14.78
N ALA A 86 9.11 3.80 -14.12
CA ALA A 86 10.38 3.24 -14.56
C ALA A 86 10.44 1.70 -14.46
N SER A 87 9.76 1.12 -13.48
CA SER A 87 9.66 -0.34 -13.34
C SER A 87 8.82 -0.92 -14.48
N ASP A 88 7.73 -0.24 -14.85
CA ASP A 88 6.92 -0.61 -16.02
C ASP A 88 7.70 -0.51 -17.34
N VAL A 89 8.56 0.50 -17.48
CA VAL A 89 9.49 0.61 -18.63
C VAL A 89 10.42 -0.60 -18.70
N MET A 90 10.98 -1.05 -17.56
CA MET A 90 11.87 -2.22 -17.54
C MET A 90 11.14 -3.51 -17.93
N ILE A 91 9.91 -3.69 -17.42
CA ILE A 91 9.06 -4.84 -17.78
C ILE A 91 8.77 -4.80 -19.29
N SER A 92 8.30 -3.66 -19.80
CA SER A 92 7.94 -3.48 -21.20
C SER A 92 9.13 -3.69 -22.15
N LEU A 93 10.32 -3.22 -21.77
CA LEU A 93 11.56 -3.46 -22.52
C LEU A 93 11.93 -4.94 -22.55
N SER A 94 11.74 -5.66 -21.43
CA SER A 94 12.01 -7.10 -21.35
C SER A 94 11.08 -7.90 -22.28
N VAL A 95 9.80 -7.50 -22.36
CA VAL A 95 8.84 -8.06 -23.31
C VAL A 95 9.28 -7.80 -24.75
N LEU A 96 9.60 -6.55 -25.09
CA LEU A 96 10.04 -6.17 -26.42
C LEU A 96 11.29 -6.97 -26.86
N LEU A 97 12.28 -7.11 -25.98
CA LEU A 97 13.50 -7.85 -26.25
C LEU A 97 13.21 -9.35 -26.49
N GLY A 98 12.32 -9.94 -25.68
CA GLY A 98 11.88 -11.32 -25.87
C GLY A 98 11.20 -11.53 -27.22
N LEU A 99 10.36 -10.58 -27.66
CA LEU A 99 9.69 -10.64 -28.97
C LEU A 99 10.67 -10.55 -30.14
N VAL A 100 11.70 -9.71 -30.04
CA VAL A 100 12.78 -9.66 -31.04
C VAL A 100 13.52 -11.00 -31.12
N LEU A 101 13.80 -11.66 -29.99
CA LEU A 101 14.46 -12.98 -29.96
C LEU A 101 13.59 -14.07 -30.60
N ILE A 102 12.27 -14.03 -30.42
CA ILE A 102 11.34 -14.95 -31.10
C ILE A 102 11.40 -14.74 -32.61
N GLN A 103 11.40 -13.48 -33.07
CA GLN A 103 11.47 -13.14 -34.50
C GLN A 103 12.80 -13.56 -35.14
N LEU A 104 13.90 -13.64 -34.37
CA LEU A 104 15.20 -14.15 -34.80
C LEU A 104 15.27 -15.68 -34.93
N GLY A 105 14.15 -16.40 -34.73
CA GLY A 105 14.05 -17.82 -34.98
C GLY A 105 14.27 -18.72 -33.76
N TYR A 106 13.96 -18.24 -32.55
CA TYR A 106 13.92 -19.03 -31.33
C TYR A 106 12.47 -19.22 -30.84
N PRO A 107 11.68 -20.16 -31.40
CA PRO A 107 10.27 -20.35 -31.02
C PRO A 107 10.07 -20.71 -29.55
N SER A 108 11.04 -21.41 -28.94
CA SER A 108 11.04 -21.74 -27.51
C SER A 108 11.15 -20.51 -26.60
N ALA A 109 11.60 -19.36 -27.13
CA ALA A 109 11.64 -18.11 -26.39
C ALA A 109 10.22 -17.55 -26.12
N ASP A 110 9.22 -17.91 -26.92
CA ASP A 110 7.83 -17.46 -26.72
C ASP A 110 7.23 -18.03 -25.44
N LEU A 111 7.34 -19.35 -25.24
CA LEU A 111 6.82 -19.99 -24.03
C LEU A 111 7.55 -19.49 -22.77
N PHE A 112 8.87 -19.32 -22.85
CA PHE A 112 9.64 -18.76 -21.75
C PHE A 112 9.22 -17.33 -21.43
N LEU A 113 9.10 -16.47 -22.45
CA LEU A 113 8.68 -15.09 -22.28
C LEU A 113 7.25 -14.98 -21.71
N ALA A 114 6.32 -15.79 -22.23
CA ALA A 114 4.95 -15.85 -21.74
C ALA A 114 4.90 -16.25 -20.26
N LEU A 115 5.71 -17.22 -19.83
CA LEU A 115 5.83 -17.61 -18.42
C LEU A 115 6.42 -16.51 -17.54
N VAL A 116 7.43 -15.79 -18.03
CA VAL A 116 8.03 -14.65 -17.31
C VAL A 116 7.01 -13.54 -17.11
N ILE A 117 6.28 -13.16 -18.18
CA ILE A 117 5.23 -12.14 -18.12
C ILE A 117 4.10 -12.59 -17.19
N ALA A 118 3.64 -13.83 -17.33
CA ALA A 118 2.62 -14.40 -16.46
C ALA A 118 3.05 -14.37 -14.99
N GLY A 119 4.28 -14.72 -14.68
CA GLY A 119 4.84 -14.64 -13.33
C GLY A 119 4.86 -13.21 -12.78
N ALA A 120 5.27 -12.23 -13.59
CA ALA A 120 5.26 -10.82 -13.20
C ALA A 120 3.85 -10.29 -12.91
N ILE A 121 2.88 -10.61 -13.78
CA ILE A 121 1.47 -10.21 -13.60
C ILE A 121 0.88 -10.89 -12.35
N ALA A 122 1.15 -12.18 -12.15
CA ALA A 122 0.68 -12.92 -10.98
C ALA A 122 1.24 -12.32 -9.68
N TRP A 123 2.53 -11.97 -9.66
CA TRP A 123 3.17 -11.32 -8.53
C TRP A 123 2.56 -9.95 -8.22
N ALA A 124 2.32 -9.12 -9.25
CA ALA A 124 1.67 -7.82 -9.10
C ALA A 124 0.24 -7.95 -8.56
N ALA A 125 -0.56 -8.87 -9.13
CA ALA A 125 -1.92 -9.14 -8.65
C ALA A 125 -1.93 -9.62 -7.19
N TRP A 126 -1.00 -10.51 -6.82
CA TRP A 126 -0.85 -10.99 -5.45
C TRP A 126 -0.52 -9.87 -4.47
N GLN A 127 0.42 -8.99 -4.81
CA GLN A 127 0.75 -7.82 -3.97
C GLN A 127 -0.49 -6.95 -3.74
N ILE A 128 -1.23 -6.62 -4.80
CA ILE A 128 -2.44 -5.78 -4.68
C ILE A 128 -3.49 -6.47 -3.79
N ILE A 129 -3.74 -7.76 -3.98
CA ILE A 129 -4.71 -8.51 -3.18
C ILE A 129 -4.29 -8.54 -1.71
N ARG A 130 -3.01 -8.82 -1.43
CA ARG A 130 -2.48 -8.85 -0.06
C ARG A 130 -2.63 -7.49 0.60
N ASP A 131 -2.21 -6.42 -0.06
CA ASP A 131 -2.23 -5.08 0.51
C ASP A 131 -3.68 -4.60 0.74
N ALA A 132 -4.60 -4.96 -0.17
CA ALA A 132 -6.03 -4.73 0.02
C ALA A 132 -6.61 -5.55 1.19
N ALA A 133 -6.21 -6.81 1.36
CA ALA A 133 -6.63 -7.64 2.48
C ALA A 133 -6.13 -7.09 3.83
N LEU A 134 -4.87 -6.65 3.90
CA LEU A 134 -4.30 -5.99 5.08
C LEU A 134 -5.04 -4.70 5.42
N SER A 135 -5.34 -3.88 4.40
CA SER A 135 -6.12 -2.67 4.58
C SER A 135 -7.53 -2.96 5.11
N LEU A 136 -8.23 -3.95 4.53
CA LEU A 136 -9.59 -4.33 4.95
C LEU A 136 -9.66 -5.00 6.33
N SER A 137 -8.57 -5.63 6.78
CA SER A 137 -8.47 -6.27 8.09
C SER A 137 -8.05 -5.34 9.22
N ASP A 138 -7.82 -4.05 8.95
CA ASP A 138 -7.40 -3.04 9.93
C ASP A 138 -6.12 -3.46 10.70
N VAL A 139 -5.13 -3.98 9.96
CA VAL A 139 -3.81 -4.30 10.53
C VAL A 139 -3.14 -3.05 11.08
N ALA A 140 -2.45 -3.22 12.21
CA ALA A 140 -1.72 -2.14 12.88
C ALA A 140 -0.63 -1.55 11.96
N VAL A 141 -0.61 -0.23 11.85
CA VAL A 141 0.31 0.51 10.97
C VAL A 141 1.51 1.06 11.73
N HIS A 142 1.31 1.39 13.01
CA HIS A 142 2.35 1.88 13.91
C HIS A 142 2.44 1.02 15.17
N SER A 143 3.65 0.94 15.72
CA SER A 143 3.91 0.23 16.97
C SER A 143 3.14 0.85 18.13
N ALA A 144 2.42 0.02 18.87
CA ALA A 144 1.75 0.45 20.09
C ALA A 144 2.76 0.97 21.13
N ASP A 145 3.98 0.43 21.16
CA ASP A 145 5.02 0.85 22.11
C ASP A 145 5.53 2.26 21.82
N ASP A 146 5.62 2.66 20.56
CA ASP A 146 6.03 4.02 20.19
C ASP A 146 4.95 5.04 20.61
N ILE A 147 3.68 4.70 20.38
CA ILE A 147 2.54 5.54 20.77
C ILE A 147 2.41 5.63 22.30
N ASP A 148 2.56 4.51 23.02
CA ASP A 148 2.59 4.48 24.49
C ASP A 148 3.67 5.43 25.02
N ARG A 149 4.89 5.30 24.48
CA ARG A 149 6.03 6.09 24.90
C ARG A 149 5.87 7.57 24.57
N ALA A 150 5.25 7.92 23.44
CA ALA A 150 4.93 9.30 23.09
C ALA A 150 3.88 9.90 24.02
N ALA A 151 2.79 9.17 24.30
CA ALA A 151 1.71 9.63 25.17
C ALA A 151 2.16 9.84 26.62
N ARG A 152 3.03 8.96 27.14
CA ARG A 152 3.59 9.08 28.51
C ARG A 152 4.53 10.29 28.70
N GLN A 153 4.93 10.97 27.63
CA GLN A 153 5.70 12.22 27.75
C GLN A 153 4.83 13.42 28.14
N VAL A 154 3.50 13.29 28.06
CA VAL A 154 2.58 14.35 28.46
C VAL A 154 2.35 14.30 29.97
N GLU A 155 2.56 15.43 30.63
CA GLU A 155 2.37 15.56 32.08
C GLU A 155 0.90 15.27 32.47
N GLY A 156 0.71 14.56 33.59
CA GLY A 156 -0.61 14.18 34.08
C GLY A 156 -1.14 12.84 33.56
N VAL A 157 -0.48 12.23 32.57
CA VAL A 157 -0.76 10.85 32.15
C VAL A 157 -0.15 9.87 33.16
N GLN A 158 -1.00 9.10 33.85
CA GLN A 158 -0.62 8.10 34.84
C GLN A 158 -0.54 6.68 34.25
N GLY A 159 -1.28 6.42 33.17
CA GLY A 159 -1.31 5.14 32.49
C GLY A 159 -1.81 5.26 31.05
N VAL A 160 -1.43 4.31 30.22
CA VAL A 160 -1.84 4.22 28.81
C VAL A 160 -2.08 2.75 28.49
N HIS A 161 -3.17 2.45 27.77
CA HIS A 161 -3.51 1.09 27.37
C HIS A 161 -4.50 1.08 26.18
N ASN A 162 -4.78 -0.13 25.66
CA ASN A 162 -5.72 -0.38 24.56
C ASN A 162 -5.44 0.48 23.32
N ILE A 163 -4.16 0.67 22.98
CA ILE A 163 -3.73 1.37 21.77
C ILE A 163 -4.06 0.50 20.57
N ARG A 164 -4.77 1.10 19.60
CA ARG A 164 -5.11 0.47 18.33
C ARG A 164 -4.80 1.44 17.22
N THR A 165 -4.17 0.94 16.18
CA THR A 165 -3.88 1.72 14.98
C THR A 165 -4.47 1.02 13.77
N ARG A 166 -4.95 1.80 12.80
CA ARG A 166 -5.40 1.30 11.50
C ARG A 166 -5.21 2.39 10.45
N GLY A 167 -5.29 2.00 9.18
CA GLY A 167 -5.14 2.93 8.05
C GLY A 167 -3.93 2.56 7.20
N GLY A 168 -3.17 3.56 6.76
CA GLY A 168 -1.99 3.38 5.93
C GLY A 168 -1.48 4.71 5.38
N GLU A 169 -0.65 4.66 4.34
CA GLU A 169 -0.02 5.85 3.75
C GLU A 169 -1.05 6.96 3.50
N GLY A 170 -0.84 8.08 4.20
CA GLY A 170 -1.60 9.32 4.07
C GLY A 170 -2.71 9.55 5.09
N MET A 171 -3.12 8.57 5.92
CA MET A 171 -4.01 8.78 7.08
C MET A 171 -3.96 7.58 8.00
N THR A 172 -3.62 7.84 9.25
CA THR A 172 -3.64 6.86 10.34
C THR A 172 -4.73 7.22 11.34
N TRP A 173 -5.52 6.23 11.74
CA TRP A 173 -6.41 6.36 12.89
C TRP A 173 -5.78 5.71 14.09
N VAL A 174 -5.78 6.42 15.22
CA VAL A 174 -5.27 5.91 16.49
C VAL A 174 -6.38 6.01 17.52
N ASP A 175 -6.76 4.89 18.11
CA ASP A 175 -7.66 4.84 19.25
C ASP A 175 -6.83 4.42 20.48
N MET A 176 -6.92 5.17 21.57
CA MET A 176 -6.18 4.82 22.79
C MET A 176 -6.89 5.26 24.06
N HIS A 177 -6.52 4.64 25.18
CA HIS A 177 -7.00 5.03 26.50
C HIS A 177 -5.84 5.62 27.31
N ILE A 178 -6.10 6.74 27.99
CA ILE A 178 -5.19 7.33 28.97
C ILE A 178 -5.85 7.32 30.35
N GLN A 179 -5.02 7.22 31.38
CA GLN A 179 -5.45 7.33 32.76
C GLN A 179 -4.91 8.60 33.38
N VAL A 180 -5.78 9.35 34.04
CA VAL A 180 -5.46 10.61 34.73
C VAL A 180 -5.97 10.58 36.17
N ASP A 181 -5.61 11.58 36.97
CA ASP A 181 -6.06 11.70 38.35
C ASP A 181 -7.61 11.68 38.45
N PRO A 182 -8.22 10.77 39.23
CA PRO A 182 -9.68 10.71 39.42
C PRO A 182 -10.30 11.99 40.00
N GLY A 183 -9.53 12.79 40.73
CA GLY A 183 -9.97 14.07 41.28
C GLY A 183 -9.89 15.24 40.30
N MET A 184 -9.38 15.00 39.08
CA MET A 184 -9.18 16.03 38.07
C MET A 184 -10.51 16.54 37.50
N ALA A 185 -10.59 17.84 37.29
CA ALA A 185 -11.72 18.44 36.59
C ALA A 185 -11.72 18.01 35.11
N VAL A 186 -12.91 17.88 34.52
CA VAL A 186 -13.09 17.33 33.16
C VAL A 186 -12.41 18.20 32.10
N ASP A 187 -12.39 19.51 32.29
CA ASP A 187 -11.68 20.47 31.43
C ASP A 187 -10.16 20.24 31.44
N ALA A 188 -9.56 20.09 32.62
CA ALA A 188 -8.13 19.78 32.75
C ALA A 188 -7.79 18.41 32.14
N ALA A 189 -8.64 17.41 32.35
CA ALA A 189 -8.45 16.09 31.73
C ALA A 189 -8.55 16.15 30.19
N HIS A 190 -9.45 16.97 29.66
CA HIS A 190 -9.59 17.20 28.22
C HIS A 190 -8.36 17.89 27.62
N GLU A 191 -7.76 18.85 28.33
CA GLU A 191 -6.50 19.49 27.92
C GLU A 191 -5.35 18.48 27.84
N ILE A 192 -5.25 17.56 28.80
CA ILE A 192 -4.29 16.45 28.75
C ILE A 192 -4.57 15.57 27.53
N SER A 193 -5.82 15.16 27.29
CA SER A 193 -6.16 14.32 26.13
C SER A 193 -5.82 14.99 24.79
N SER A 194 -6.03 16.31 24.69
CA SER A 194 -5.71 17.09 23.50
C SER A 194 -4.20 17.17 23.28
N SER A 195 -3.44 17.32 24.38
CA SER A 195 -1.98 17.32 24.36
C SER A 195 -1.42 15.96 23.97
N VAL A 196 -2.02 14.87 24.47
CA VAL A 196 -1.67 13.49 24.08
C VAL A 196 -1.94 13.27 22.60
N ALA A 197 -3.13 13.63 22.10
CA ALA A 197 -3.48 13.50 20.70
C ALA A 197 -2.45 14.21 19.79
N ALA A 198 -2.17 15.48 20.07
CA ALA A 198 -1.18 16.25 19.31
C ALA A 198 0.24 15.66 19.36
N LYS A 199 0.63 15.07 20.50
CA LYS A 199 1.93 14.43 20.67
C LYS A 199 2.04 13.12 19.87
N VAL A 200 0.98 12.33 19.86
CA VAL A 200 0.90 11.08 19.09
C VAL A 200 0.85 11.35 17.59
N GLU A 201 0.11 12.39 17.15
CA GLU A 201 0.12 12.83 15.75
C GLU A 201 1.52 13.19 15.25
N GLN A 202 2.32 13.86 16.09
CA GLN A 202 3.71 14.18 15.78
C GLN A 202 4.61 12.95 15.66
N GLU A 203 4.43 11.95 16.55
CA GLU A 203 5.21 10.71 16.53
C GLU A 203 4.90 9.86 15.29
N VAL A 204 3.62 9.80 14.90
CA VAL A 204 3.16 9.05 13.73
C VAL A 204 3.70 9.64 12.42
N GLY A 205 3.92 10.96 12.35
CA GLY A 205 4.63 11.62 11.25
C GLY A 205 3.84 11.76 9.94
N GLU A 206 2.61 11.27 9.90
CA GLU A 206 1.67 11.36 8.79
C GLU A 206 0.35 12.00 9.28
N PRO A 207 -0.54 12.46 8.36
CA PRO A 207 -1.87 12.88 8.76
C PRO A 207 -2.52 11.80 9.64
N ALA A 208 -2.99 12.17 10.82
CA ALA A 208 -3.54 11.21 11.77
C ALA A 208 -4.78 11.79 12.46
N ASP A 209 -5.68 10.91 12.86
CA ASP A 209 -6.87 11.21 13.65
C ASP A 209 -6.78 10.36 14.91
N VAL A 210 -6.47 11.03 16.03
CA VAL A 210 -6.19 10.38 17.31
C VAL A 210 -7.37 10.61 18.24
N THR A 211 -8.07 9.53 18.56
CA THR A 211 -9.16 9.52 19.55
C THR A 211 -8.63 9.00 20.89
N VAL A 212 -8.66 9.88 21.89
CA VAL A 212 -8.18 9.58 23.24
C VAL A 212 -9.36 9.43 24.19
N HIS A 213 -9.55 8.23 24.73
CA HIS A 213 -10.50 7.96 25.81
C HIS A 213 -9.82 8.23 27.16
N ILE A 214 -10.47 9.01 28.03
CA ILE A 214 -9.95 9.35 29.36
C ILE A 214 -10.57 8.43 30.40
N GLU A 215 -9.75 7.79 31.23
CA GLU A 215 -10.17 6.97 32.36
C GLU A 215 -9.57 7.48 33.67
N PRO A 216 -10.26 7.32 34.81
CA PRO A 216 -9.67 7.61 36.10
C PRO A 216 -8.64 6.55 36.49
N ALA A 217 -7.49 6.95 37.03
CA ALA A 217 -6.43 6.07 37.52
C ALA A 217 -6.82 5.37 38.85
N THR A 218 -7.83 4.51 38.78
CA THR A 218 -8.35 3.69 39.88
C THR A 218 -8.13 2.22 39.58
N ASP A 219 -8.00 1.38 40.62
CA ASP A 219 -7.74 -0.07 40.47
C ASP A 219 -8.73 -0.80 39.55
N GLU A 220 -9.98 -0.35 39.46
CA GLU A 220 -11.00 -0.92 38.56
C GLU A 220 -10.72 -0.67 37.07
N HIS A 221 -10.10 0.47 36.78
CA HIS A 221 -9.75 0.95 35.44
C HIS A 221 -8.31 0.64 35.08
N LEU A 222 -7.45 0.30 36.07
CA LEU A 222 -6.12 -0.31 35.88
C LEU A 222 -6.25 -1.75 35.35
N ARG A 223 -6.89 -1.93 34.19
CA ARG A 223 -6.91 -3.20 33.47
C ARG A 223 -5.68 -3.26 32.58
N PRO A 224 -4.65 -4.06 32.91
CA PRO A 224 -3.39 -4.05 32.17
C PRO A 224 -3.57 -4.56 30.73
N ARG A 225 -4.62 -5.34 30.46
CA ARG A 225 -4.75 -6.14 29.24
C ARG A 225 -6.21 -6.37 28.87
N ARG A 226 -6.76 -5.54 28.00
CA ARG A 226 -7.72 -6.04 27.01
C ARG A 226 -6.86 -6.69 25.91
N ASN A 227 -6.31 -7.87 26.20
CA ASN A 227 -5.43 -8.66 25.33
C ASN A 227 -6.08 -8.87 23.96
N TYR A 228 -5.73 -8.03 23.00
CA TYR A 228 -5.73 -8.42 21.60
C TYR A 228 -4.32 -8.19 21.09
N HIS A 229 -3.51 -9.24 21.16
CA HIS A 229 -2.23 -9.33 20.49
C HIS A 229 -2.51 -10.01 19.15
N PRO A 230 -2.50 -9.27 18.01
CA PRO A 230 -2.73 -9.88 16.70
C PRO A 230 -1.63 -10.87 16.29
N ASP A 231 -0.48 -10.86 16.97
CA ASP A 231 0.68 -11.70 16.70
C ASP A 231 0.75 -12.99 17.56
N ASP A 232 -0.26 -13.24 18.42
CA ASP A 232 -0.30 -14.40 19.35
C ASP A 232 -1.07 -15.63 18.78
N GLU A 233 -1.35 -15.68 17.46
CA GLU A 233 -1.93 -16.86 16.76
C GLU A 233 -1.02 -17.45 15.68
#